data_AF-A0A1A6B0T5-F1
#
_entry.id   AF-A0A1A6B0T5-F1
#
_cell.length_a   1.000
_cell.length_b   1.000
_cell.length_c   1.000
_cell.angle_alpha   90.00
_cell.angle_beta   90.00
_cell.angle_gamma   90.00
#
_symmetry.space_group_name_H-M   'P 1'
#
loop_
_entity.id
_entity.type
_entity.pdbx_description
1 polymer ?
#
loop_
_entity_poly.entity_id
_entity_poly.type
_entity_poly.pdbx_seq_one_letter_code
_entity_poly.pdbx_strand_id
1 'polypeptide(L)'
;MAQLKQSTMKSMSKVMVNLNNYNEKGLRQSLKTVEEMINYIVDVGDVNKSLYDIQTYDNYTFVHSIDTCVMASFLGISAGYSGFNIKELGVGAILHDVGKTKVPIEILNKKGKLTDEEFAEIKKHPLHGSKILKKVFGTYSPIIKIVEQHHERVDGRGYPYGLKDKQITNFAKMVCICDVYDAVSNDRCYRKKFRPNDAYELVLSGSGTSFDQEIVAHFKNTFAVYPLGCCVKLSNGVKGYVVRQNRGFPDRPVIRVLQDPETGDNISGYEVDLLKNLSVIVEEIV
;
A
#
# COMPACT_ATOMS: atom_id res chain seq x y z
N MET A 1 -13.92 9.61 -2.43
CA MET A 1 -12.75 9.05 -1.70
C MET A 1 -12.10 10.02 -0.70
N ALA A 2 -11.64 11.21 -1.10
CA ALA A 2 -10.89 12.12 -0.23
C ALA A 2 -11.62 12.48 1.10
N GLN A 3 -12.91 12.81 1.05
CA GLN A 3 -13.71 13.09 2.25
C GLN A 3 -13.86 11.87 3.18
N LEU A 4 -14.02 10.66 2.62
CA LEU A 4 -14.09 9.41 3.40
C LEU A 4 -12.77 9.10 4.08
N LYS A 5 -11.63 9.30 3.40
CA LYS A 5 -10.30 9.20 4.01
C LYS A 5 -10.14 10.18 5.17
N GLN A 6 -10.54 11.43 4.99
CA GLN A 6 -10.47 12.44 6.05
C GLN A 6 -11.34 12.08 7.27
N SER A 7 -12.56 11.57 7.04
CA SER A 7 -13.42 11.06 8.11
C SER A 7 -12.79 9.87 8.83
N THR A 8 -12.21 8.93 8.07
CA THR A 8 -11.53 7.74 8.60
C THR A 8 -10.32 8.13 9.44
N MET A 9 -9.48 9.07 8.97
CA MET A 9 -8.35 9.62 9.73
C MET A 9 -8.79 10.17 11.09
N LYS A 10 -9.90 10.92 11.15
CA LYS A 10 -10.44 11.43 12.42
C LYS A 10 -10.94 10.31 13.35
N SER A 11 -11.39 9.19 12.79
CA SER A 11 -11.83 8.03 13.57
C SER A 11 -10.65 7.21 14.12
N MET A 12 -9.49 7.22 13.47
CA MET A 12 -8.34 6.38 13.87
C MET A 12 -7.86 6.63 15.30
N SER A 13 -7.85 7.88 15.76
CA SER A 13 -7.54 8.18 17.17
C SER A 13 -8.53 7.50 18.13
N LYS A 14 -9.82 7.43 17.78
CA LYS A 14 -10.85 6.74 18.58
C LYS A 14 -10.68 5.23 18.53
N VAL A 15 -10.32 4.67 17.36
CA VAL A 15 -9.97 3.24 17.22
C VAL A 15 -8.87 2.87 18.20
N MET A 16 -7.78 3.65 18.24
CA MET A 16 -6.65 3.40 19.15
C MET A 16 -7.03 3.53 20.63
N VAL A 17 -7.78 4.57 21.00
CA VAL A 17 -8.24 4.76 22.39
C VAL A 17 -9.12 3.59 22.84
N ASN A 18 -10.06 3.16 21.99
CA ASN A 18 -10.95 2.04 22.32
C ASN A 18 -10.20 0.71 22.41
N LEU A 19 -9.18 0.48 21.56
CA LEU A 19 -8.31 -0.69 21.64
C LEU A 19 -7.52 -0.73 22.95
N ASN A 20 -6.94 0.40 23.37
CA ASN A 20 -6.19 0.48 24.62
C ASN A 20 -7.06 0.26 25.86
N ASN A 21 -8.31 0.72 25.82
CA ASN A 21 -9.28 0.56 26.91
C ASN A 21 -10.08 -0.75 26.84
N TYR A 22 -9.82 -1.60 25.84
CA TYR A 22 -10.61 -2.81 25.56
C TYR A 22 -12.12 -2.54 25.44
N ASN A 23 -12.49 -1.34 24.97
CA ASN A 23 -13.89 -0.95 24.77
C ASN A 23 -14.40 -1.49 23.44
N GLU A 24 -14.89 -2.73 23.45
CA GLU A 24 -15.36 -3.42 22.24
C GLU A 24 -16.47 -2.63 21.52
N LYS A 25 -17.46 -2.11 22.26
CA LYS A 25 -18.58 -1.34 21.67
C LYS A 25 -18.09 -0.06 21.01
N GLY A 26 -17.21 0.69 21.67
CA GLY A 26 -16.62 1.90 21.11
C GLY A 26 -15.76 1.61 19.88
N LEU A 27 -15.03 0.50 19.89
CA LEU A 27 -14.21 0.06 18.77
C LEU A 27 -15.04 -0.32 17.55
N ARG A 28 -16.10 -1.12 17.72
CA ARG A 28 -17.05 -1.46 16.64
C ARG A 28 -17.63 -0.19 16.01
N GLN A 29 -18.01 0.78 16.84
CA GLN A 29 -18.52 2.07 16.34
C GLN A 29 -17.46 2.86 15.57
N SER A 30 -16.20 2.83 16.01
CA SER A 30 -15.10 3.55 15.36
C SER A 30 -14.68 2.89 14.04
N LEU A 31 -14.74 1.56 13.96
CA LEU A 31 -14.46 0.79 12.75
C LEU A 31 -15.53 0.97 11.69
N LYS A 32 -16.76 1.34 12.05
CA LYS A 32 -17.84 1.57 11.08
C LYS A 32 -17.44 2.55 9.96
N THR A 33 -16.69 3.60 10.27
CA THR A 33 -16.19 4.55 9.26
C THR A 33 -15.15 3.91 8.32
N VAL A 34 -14.33 2.99 8.84
CA VAL A 34 -13.41 2.19 8.02
C VAL A 34 -14.20 1.27 7.09
N GLU A 35 -15.22 0.61 7.61
CA GLU A 35 -16.10 -0.28 6.84
C GLU A 35 -16.86 0.49 5.75
N GLU A 36 -17.32 1.71 6.03
CA GLU A 36 -17.93 2.60 5.04
C GLU A 36 -16.95 2.98 3.92
N MET A 37 -15.69 3.25 4.25
CA MET A 37 -14.64 3.49 3.26
C MET A 37 -14.37 2.25 2.41
N ILE A 38 -14.32 1.06 3.02
CA ILE A 38 -14.13 -0.22 2.31
C ILE A 38 -15.32 -0.49 1.38
N ASN A 39 -16.55 -0.29 1.86
CA ASN A 39 -17.75 -0.48 1.03
C ASN A 39 -17.75 0.46 -0.18
N TYR A 40 -17.37 1.73 0.02
CA TYR A 40 -17.21 2.66 -1.11
C TYR A 40 -16.19 2.16 -2.14
N ILE A 41 -15.06 1.58 -1.71
CA ILE A 41 -14.07 1.00 -2.61
C ILE A 41 -14.66 -0.18 -3.40
N VAL A 42 -15.40 -1.06 -2.72
CA VAL A 42 -16.09 -2.19 -3.35
C VAL A 42 -17.12 -1.71 -4.37
N ASP A 43 -17.92 -0.70 -4.04
CA ASP A 43 -18.99 -0.15 -4.90
C ASP A 43 -18.42 0.55 -6.14
N VAL A 44 -17.27 1.20 -6.02
CA VAL A 44 -16.59 1.84 -7.17
C VAL A 44 -16.16 0.79 -8.19
N GLY A 45 -15.77 -0.42 -7.76
CA GLY A 45 -15.50 -1.59 -8.61
C GLY A 45 -14.33 -1.46 -9.61
N ASP A 46 -13.80 -0.25 -9.82
CA ASP A 46 -12.69 0.02 -10.71
C ASP A 46 -11.35 -0.32 -10.04
N VAL A 47 -10.63 -1.26 -10.65
CA VAL A 47 -9.37 -1.80 -10.13
C VAL A 47 -8.13 -1.18 -10.78
N ASN A 48 -8.26 -0.20 -11.68
CA ASN A 48 -7.12 0.53 -12.27
C ASN A 48 -6.85 1.82 -11.49
N LYS A 49 -6.39 1.69 -10.24
CA LYS A 49 -6.18 2.85 -9.39
C LYS A 49 -4.75 3.38 -9.51
N SER A 50 -4.70 4.70 -9.66
CA SER A 50 -3.50 5.49 -9.50
C SER A 50 -2.98 5.35 -8.07
N LEU A 51 -1.72 4.95 -7.92
CA LEU A 51 -1.05 4.96 -6.62
C LEU A 51 -0.91 6.39 -6.05
N TYR A 52 -0.88 7.38 -6.93
CA TYR A 52 -0.83 8.80 -6.57
C TYR A 52 -2.13 9.29 -5.91
N ASP A 53 -3.28 8.80 -6.38
CA ASP A 53 -4.61 9.19 -5.86
C ASP A 53 -4.86 8.61 -4.47
N ILE A 54 -4.09 7.58 -4.09
CA ILE A 54 -4.16 6.95 -2.78
C ILE A 54 -3.38 7.79 -1.77
N GLN A 55 -2.29 8.45 -2.12
CA GLN A 55 -1.46 9.15 -1.12
C GLN A 55 -2.17 10.33 -0.45
N THR A 56 -1.93 10.51 0.87
CA THR A 56 -2.43 11.66 1.64
C THR A 56 -1.28 12.50 2.23
N TYR A 57 -1.47 13.82 2.27
CA TYR A 57 -0.38 14.79 2.50
C TYR A 57 -0.19 15.22 3.97
N ASP A 58 -1.01 14.74 4.93
CA ASP A 58 -0.98 15.23 6.32
C ASP A 58 -1.00 14.11 7.37
N ASN A 59 -0.03 14.16 8.30
CA ASN A 59 0.08 13.37 9.53
C ASN A 59 0.46 11.88 9.39
N TYR A 60 1.74 11.60 9.59
CA TYR A 60 2.42 10.33 9.28
C TYR A 60 1.83 9.07 9.95
N THR A 61 1.30 9.15 11.18
CA THR A 61 1.00 7.92 11.96
C THR A 61 -0.21 7.14 11.46
N PHE A 62 -1.25 7.80 10.96
CA PHE A 62 -2.49 7.13 10.53
C PHE A 62 -2.69 7.09 9.03
N VAL A 63 -2.00 7.97 8.29
CA VAL A 63 -1.99 7.98 6.82
C VAL A 63 -1.52 6.62 6.30
N HIS A 64 -0.40 6.13 6.81
CA HIS A 64 0.16 4.84 6.41
C HIS A 64 -0.85 3.68 6.55
N SER A 65 -1.51 3.57 7.72
CA SER A 65 -2.49 2.49 7.93
C SER A 65 -3.72 2.61 7.02
N ILE A 66 -4.14 3.83 6.69
CA ILE A 66 -5.27 4.06 5.79
C ILE A 66 -4.88 3.75 4.35
N ASP A 67 -3.71 4.20 3.90
CA ASP A 67 -3.27 3.98 2.53
C ASP A 67 -2.98 2.49 2.29
N THR A 68 -2.33 1.81 3.24
CA THR A 68 -2.21 0.33 3.24
C THR A 68 -3.58 -0.36 3.21
N CYS A 69 -4.57 0.12 3.96
CA CYS A 69 -5.93 -0.43 3.95
C CYS A 69 -6.62 -0.29 2.59
N VAL A 70 -6.53 0.90 1.99
CA VAL A 70 -7.12 1.20 0.69
C VAL A 70 -6.45 0.36 -0.40
N MET A 71 -5.12 0.29 -0.40
CA MET A 71 -4.36 -0.54 -1.35
C MET A 71 -4.71 -2.02 -1.19
N ALA A 72 -4.68 -2.55 0.03
CA ALA A 72 -5.00 -3.96 0.27
C ALA A 72 -6.43 -4.29 -0.19
N SER A 73 -7.39 -3.37 0.01
CA SER A 73 -8.77 -3.55 -0.45
C SER A 73 -8.86 -3.65 -1.97
N PHE A 74 -8.23 -2.74 -2.72
CA PHE A 74 -8.19 -2.81 -4.19
C PHE A 74 -7.47 -4.08 -4.69
N LEU A 75 -6.36 -4.45 -4.05
CA LEU A 75 -5.61 -5.66 -4.39
C LEU A 75 -6.45 -6.92 -4.15
N GLY A 76 -7.18 -6.98 -3.04
CA GLY A 76 -8.11 -8.07 -2.74
C GLY A 76 -9.21 -8.19 -3.78
N ILE A 77 -9.83 -7.07 -4.19
CA ILE A 77 -10.87 -7.06 -5.23
C ILE A 77 -10.30 -7.57 -6.56
N SER A 78 -9.12 -7.09 -6.95
CA SER A 78 -8.41 -7.54 -8.17
C SER A 78 -8.02 -9.01 -8.13
N ALA A 79 -7.77 -9.56 -6.94
CA ALA A 79 -7.54 -10.99 -6.71
C ALA A 79 -8.83 -11.81 -6.61
N GLY A 80 -10.01 -11.21 -6.81
CA GLY A 80 -11.30 -11.90 -6.84
C GLY A 80 -11.98 -12.09 -5.48
N TYR A 81 -11.47 -11.46 -4.41
CA TYR A 81 -12.13 -11.45 -3.12
C TYR A 81 -13.29 -10.43 -3.10
N SER A 82 -14.35 -10.73 -2.33
CA SER A 82 -15.54 -9.88 -2.25
C SER A 82 -16.20 -9.92 -0.87
N GLY A 83 -17.08 -8.95 -0.63
CA GLY A 83 -17.94 -8.90 0.56
C GLY A 83 -17.15 -8.96 1.87
N PHE A 84 -17.46 -9.98 2.69
CA PHE A 84 -16.87 -10.15 4.01
C PHE A 84 -15.33 -10.30 3.98
N ASN A 85 -14.79 -10.94 2.95
CA ASN A 85 -13.33 -11.13 2.81
C ASN A 85 -12.58 -9.80 2.66
N ILE A 86 -13.10 -8.88 1.85
CA ILE A 86 -12.48 -7.56 1.67
C ILE A 86 -12.59 -6.73 2.95
N LYS A 87 -13.70 -6.87 3.67
CA LYS A 87 -13.87 -6.22 4.98
C LYS A 87 -12.83 -6.68 5.99
N GLU A 88 -12.60 -7.99 6.12
CA GLU A 88 -11.57 -8.53 7.01
C GLU A 88 -10.16 -8.13 6.58
N LEU A 89 -9.88 -8.16 5.27
CA LEU A 89 -8.61 -7.69 4.71
C LEU A 89 -8.36 -6.22 5.04
N GLY A 90 -9.33 -5.33 4.79
CA GLY A 90 -9.21 -3.90 5.05
C GLY A 90 -9.11 -3.57 6.54
N VAL A 91 -9.88 -4.24 7.40
CA VAL A 91 -9.77 -4.06 8.87
C VAL A 91 -8.44 -4.61 9.39
N GLY A 92 -7.96 -5.75 8.88
CA GLY A 92 -6.63 -6.26 9.21
C GLY A 92 -5.52 -5.32 8.77
N ALA A 93 -5.63 -4.78 7.56
CA ALA A 93 -4.68 -3.83 6.98
C ALA A 93 -4.65 -2.50 7.75
N ILE A 94 -5.79 -1.97 8.21
CA ILE A 94 -5.76 -0.71 8.99
C ILE A 94 -5.21 -0.90 10.41
N LEU A 95 -5.27 -2.13 10.95
CA LEU A 95 -4.84 -2.47 12.31
C LEU A 95 -3.48 -3.16 12.38
N HIS A 96 -2.83 -3.44 11.23
CA HIS A 96 -1.61 -4.25 11.15
C HIS A 96 -0.51 -3.79 12.13
N ASP A 97 -0.40 -2.48 12.30
CA ASP A 97 0.64 -1.81 13.07
C ASP A 97 0.25 -1.44 14.50
N VAL A 98 -0.95 -1.82 14.99
CA VAL A 98 -1.47 -1.41 16.30
C VAL A 98 -0.52 -1.78 17.46
N GLY A 99 0.27 -2.85 17.30
CA GLY A 99 1.24 -3.27 18.30
C GLY A 99 2.39 -2.29 18.51
N LYS A 100 2.64 -1.35 17.59
CA LYS A 100 3.64 -0.30 17.77
C LYS A 100 3.32 0.57 19.00
N THR A 101 2.06 0.63 19.44
CA THR A 101 1.68 1.29 20.71
C THR A 101 2.32 0.69 21.97
N LYS A 102 2.95 -0.48 21.87
CA LYS A 102 3.70 -1.13 22.97
C LYS A 102 5.21 -1.01 22.83
N VAL A 103 5.70 -0.46 21.73
CA VAL A 103 7.13 -0.17 21.54
C VAL A 103 7.46 1.17 22.21
N PRO A 104 8.60 1.29 22.92
CA PRO A 104 9.01 2.54 23.53
C PRO A 104 9.05 3.72 22.53
N ILE A 105 8.58 4.88 22.96
CA ILE A 105 8.38 6.04 22.08
C ILE A 105 9.71 6.61 21.58
N GLU A 106 10.76 6.50 22.40
CA GLU A 106 12.14 6.87 22.08
C GLU A 106 12.74 6.04 20.95
N ILE A 107 12.35 4.76 20.84
CA ILE A 107 12.75 3.87 19.75
C ILE A 107 11.97 4.21 18.48
N LEU A 108 10.64 4.36 18.59
CA LEU A 108 9.78 4.68 17.45
C LEU A 108 10.11 6.02 16.78
N ASN A 109 10.46 7.03 17.59
CA ASN A 109 10.73 8.39 17.11
C ASN A 109 12.22 8.69 16.95
N LYS A 110 13.09 7.68 17.04
CA LYS A 110 14.54 7.87 16.92
C LYS A 110 14.90 8.47 15.55
N LYS A 111 15.61 9.59 15.58
CA LYS A 111 16.17 10.23 14.38
C LYS A 111 17.52 9.56 14.05
N GLY A 112 17.50 8.54 13.21
CA GLY A 112 18.72 7.85 12.76
C GLY A 112 18.52 6.35 12.57
N LYS A 113 19.63 5.62 12.38
CA LYS A 113 19.60 4.16 12.33
C LYS A 113 19.31 3.60 13.72
N LEU A 114 18.48 2.57 13.76
CA LEU A 114 18.23 1.78 14.97
C LEU A 114 19.43 0.85 15.22
N THR A 115 19.71 0.56 16.48
CA THR A 115 20.60 -0.56 16.84
C THR A 115 19.88 -1.89 16.61
N ASP A 116 20.63 -2.99 16.64
CA ASP A 116 20.04 -4.32 16.46
C ASP A 116 19.04 -4.65 17.58
N GLU A 117 19.30 -4.19 18.80
CA GLU A 117 18.41 -4.37 19.96
C GLU A 117 17.13 -3.54 19.81
N GLU A 118 17.25 -2.28 19.39
CA GLU A 118 16.11 -1.41 19.12
C GLU A 118 15.24 -1.96 17.99
N PHE A 119 15.87 -2.48 16.94
CA PHE A 119 15.16 -3.13 15.85
C PHE A 119 14.50 -4.44 16.28
N ALA A 120 15.15 -5.23 17.14
CA ALA A 120 14.55 -6.42 17.75
C ALA A 120 13.32 -6.09 18.59
N GLU A 121 13.29 -4.93 19.27
CA GLU A 121 12.10 -4.46 19.98
C GLU A 121 10.96 -4.10 19.01
N ILE A 122 11.26 -3.40 17.92
CA ILE A 122 10.25 -3.11 16.88
C ILE A 122 9.68 -4.39 16.30
N LYS A 123 10.49 -5.43 16.06
CA LYS A 123 10.02 -6.72 15.52
C LYS A 123 9.00 -7.45 16.40
N LYS A 124 8.80 -7.03 17.66
CA LYS A 124 7.78 -7.60 18.55
C LYS A 124 6.38 -7.04 18.32
N HIS A 125 6.24 -5.92 17.59
CA HIS A 125 4.93 -5.29 17.40
C HIS A 125 3.86 -6.19 16.76
N PRO A 126 4.14 -7.15 15.84
CA PRO A 126 3.10 -8.05 15.33
C PRO A 126 2.47 -8.87 16.46
N LEU A 127 3.29 -9.35 17.41
CA LEU A 127 2.85 -10.12 18.57
C LEU A 127 2.13 -9.25 19.60
N HIS A 128 2.58 -8.02 19.80
CA HIS A 128 1.87 -7.06 20.65
C HIS A 128 0.48 -6.72 20.08
N GLY A 129 0.41 -6.47 18.77
CA GLY A 129 -0.83 -6.19 18.07
C GLY A 129 -1.80 -7.37 18.17
N SER A 130 -1.31 -8.58 17.91
CA SER A 130 -2.14 -9.79 18.03
C SER A 130 -2.68 -9.98 19.45
N LYS A 131 -1.86 -9.74 20.49
CA LYS A 131 -2.31 -9.82 21.89
C LYS A 131 -3.40 -8.79 22.22
N ILE A 132 -3.32 -7.58 21.69
CA ILE A 132 -4.36 -6.54 21.86
C ILE A 132 -5.65 -7.00 21.18
N LEU A 133 -5.54 -7.40 19.91
CA LEU A 133 -6.69 -7.67 19.06
C LEU A 133 -7.42 -8.97 19.41
N LYS A 134 -6.72 -9.99 19.91
CA LYS A 134 -7.33 -11.27 20.35
C LYS A 134 -8.41 -11.07 21.41
N LYS A 135 -8.28 -10.03 22.26
CA LYS A 135 -9.29 -9.72 23.28
C LYS A 135 -10.58 -9.12 22.72
N VAL A 136 -10.53 -8.58 21.50
CA VAL A 136 -11.66 -7.91 20.86
C VAL A 136 -12.29 -8.81 19.79
N PHE A 137 -11.46 -9.36 18.89
CA PHE A 137 -11.92 -10.10 17.72
C PHE A 137 -11.97 -11.62 17.94
N GLY A 138 -11.44 -12.10 19.07
CA GLY A 138 -11.24 -13.52 19.33
C GLY A 138 -9.99 -14.07 18.64
N THR A 139 -9.54 -15.22 19.13
CA THR A 139 -8.23 -15.80 18.78
C THR A 139 -8.11 -16.24 17.31
N TYR A 140 -9.22 -16.64 16.69
CA TYR A 140 -9.23 -17.26 15.36
C TYR A 140 -9.59 -16.31 14.22
N SER A 141 -9.71 -15.00 14.48
CA SER A 141 -10.05 -14.04 13.43
C SER A 141 -8.91 -13.90 12.39
N PRO A 142 -9.21 -13.87 11.08
CA PRO A 142 -8.24 -13.58 10.02
C PRO A 142 -7.47 -12.27 10.22
N ILE A 143 -8.09 -11.28 10.87
CA ILE A 143 -7.47 -9.99 11.25
C ILE A 143 -6.21 -10.23 12.10
N ILE A 144 -6.26 -11.20 13.02
CA ILE A 144 -5.12 -11.56 13.88
C ILE A 144 -3.98 -12.10 13.04
N LYS A 145 -4.27 -12.95 12.04
CA LYS A 145 -3.25 -13.52 11.16
C LYS A 145 -2.58 -12.46 10.28
N ILE A 146 -3.35 -11.50 9.77
CA ILE A 146 -2.80 -10.35 9.03
C ILE A 146 -1.79 -9.61 9.92
N VAL A 147 -2.20 -9.23 11.13
CA VAL A 147 -1.35 -8.48 12.07
C VAL A 147 -0.12 -9.28 12.46
N GLU A 148 -0.24 -10.59 12.70
CA GLU A 148 0.90 -11.43 13.05
C GLU A 148 1.88 -11.66 11.89
N GLN A 149 1.39 -11.72 10.65
CA GLN A 149 2.16 -12.25 9.52
C GLN A 149 2.52 -11.21 8.44
N HIS A 150 2.09 -9.94 8.55
CA HIS A 150 2.35 -8.93 7.50
C HIS A 150 3.85 -8.62 7.26
N HIS A 151 4.74 -9.03 8.17
CA HIS A 151 6.19 -8.96 8.00
C HIS A 151 6.86 -10.32 7.70
N GLU A 152 6.07 -11.37 7.52
CA GLU A 152 6.57 -12.64 7.01
C GLU A 152 6.90 -12.52 5.52
N ARG A 153 7.93 -13.24 5.09
CA ARG A 153 8.43 -13.22 3.71
C ARG A 153 8.34 -14.63 3.15
N VAL A 154 7.99 -14.79 1.87
CA VAL A 154 7.77 -16.15 1.31
C VAL A 154 9.03 -17.02 1.37
N ASP A 155 10.21 -16.41 1.38
CA ASP A 155 11.52 -17.06 1.59
C ASP A 155 11.82 -17.49 3.05
N GLY A 156 10.98 -17.15 4.01
CA GLY A 156 11.16 -17.47 5.44
C GLY A 156 12.12 -16.56 6.19
N ARG A 157 12.61 -15.48 5.58
CA ARG A 157 13.50 -14.50 6.24
C ARG A 157 12.72 -13.40 6.98
N GLY A 158 11.40 -13.52 7.03
CA GLY A 158 10.51 -12.59 7.72
C GLY A 158 10.44 -12.83 9.22
N TYR A 159 9.53 -12.11 9.88
CA TYR A 159 9.30 -12.20 11.32
C TYR A 159 7.80 -12.03 11.62
N PRO A 160 7.29 -12.48 12.79
CA PRO A 160 8.01 -12.98 13.96
C PRO A 160 8.34 -14.47 13.96
N TYR A 161 7.75 -15.28 13.08
CA TYR A 161 7.87 -16.74 13.11
C TYR A 161 8.78 -17.32 12.02
N GLY A 162 9.10 -16.56 10.98
CA GLY A 162 9.93 -17.05 9.86
C GLY A 162 9.16 -18.04 8.97
N LEU A 163 7.87 -17.75 8.75
CA LEU A 163 6.98 -18.60 7.95
C LEU A 163 7.39 -18.58 6.48
N LYS A 164 7.21 -19.71 5.80
CA LYS A 164 7.48 -19.85 4.36
C LYS A 164 6.19 -19.98 3.58
N ASP A 165 6.11 -19.22 2.49
CA ASP A 165 5.08 -19.30 1.46
C ASP A 165 3.68 -19.70 1.96
N LYS A 166 3.27 -20.97 1.78
CA LYS A 166 1.93 -21.50 2.12
C LYS A 166 1.56 -21.42 3.61
N GLN A 167 2.53 -21.19 4.48
CA GLN A 167 2.29 -20.97 5.91
C GLN A 167 1.78 -19.54 6.20
N ILE A 168 1.96 -18.62 5.24
CA ILE A 168 1.52 -17.24 5.30
C ILE A 168 0.16 -17.12 4.62
N THR A 169 -0.81 -16.51 5.30
CA THR A 169 -2.15 -16.29 4.73
C THR A 169 -2.09 -15.34 3.54
N ASN A 170 -2.97 -15.53 2.55
CA ASN A 170 -3.03 -14.65 1.37
C ASN A 170 -3.29 -13.18 1.77
N PHE A 171 -4.14 -12.93 2.77
CA PHE A 171 -4.36 -11.58 3.27
C PHE A 171 -3.11 -10.96 3.88
N ALA A 172 -2.32 -11.72 4.64
CA ALA A 172 -1.04 -11.22 5.14
C ALA A 172 -0.04 -10.95 4.01
N LYS A 173 0.02 -11.82 2.98
CA LYS A 173 0.86 -11.61 1.79
C LYS A 173 0.47 -10.32 1.04
N MET A 174 -0.84 -10.04 0.90
CA MET A 174 -1.35 -8.80 0.32
C MET A 174 -0.96 -7.57 1.15
N VAL A 175 -1.20 -7.61 2.45
CA VAL A 175 -0.88 -6.50 3.35
C VAL A 175 0.63 -6.26 3.41
N CYS A 176 1.46 -7.30 3.35
CA CYS A 176 2.91 -7.18 3.27
C CYS A 176 3.37 -6.34 2.07
N ILE A 177 2.84 -6.62 0.88
CA ILE A 177 3.18 -5.86 -0.33
C ILE A 177 2.69 -4.41 -0.21
N CYS A 178 1.45 -4.19 0.26
CA CYS A 178 0.89 -2.85 0.40
C CYS A 178 1.63 -2.02 1.47
N ASP A 179 1.96 -2.61 2.61
CA ASP A 179 2.76 -1.98 3.68
C ASP A 179 4.13 -1.58 3.16
N VAL A 180 4.88 -2.51 2.53
CA VAL A 180 6.21 -2.19 2.00
C VAL A 180 6.13 -1.11 0.93
N TYR A 181 5.19 -1.20 -0.01
CA TYR A 181 5.04 -0.19 -1.05
C TYR A 181 4.76 1.19 -0.44
N ASP A 182 3.73 1.31 0.41
CA ASP A 182 3.36 2.58 1.04
C ASP A 182 4.50 3.15 1.88
N ALA A 183 5.17 2.28 2.65
CA ALA A 183 6.32 2.62 3.46
C ALA A 183 7.46 3.24 2.65
N VAL A 184 7.69 2.76 1.41
CA VAL A 184 8.77 3.27 0.57
C VAL A 184 8.36 4.45 -0.31
N SER A 185 7.07 4.60 -0.61
CA SER A 185 6.52 5.66 -1.44
C SER A 185 6.24 6.96 -0.70
N ASN A 186 6.18 6.94 0.63
CA ASN A 186 5.96 8.12 1.48
C ASN A 186 7.27 8.64 2.12
N ASP A 187 7.31 9.95 2.41
CA ASP A 187 8.41 10.57 3.15
C ASP A 187 8.37 10.12 4.62
N ARG A 188 9.51 9.65 5.14
CA ARG A 188 9.67 9.29 6.56
C ARG A 188 10.59 10.30 7.23
N CYS A 189 10.44 10.51 8.55
CA CYS A 189 11.31 11.40 9.33
C CYS A 189 12.82 11.13 9.16
N TYR A 190 13.19 9.93 8.72
CA TYR A 190 14.56 9.45 8.56
C TYR A 190 14.92 9.05 7.12
N ARG A 191 14.03 9.19 6.12
CA ARG A 191 14.29 8.76 4.73
C ARG A 191 13.45 9.55 3.72
N LYS A 192 14.08 10.05 2.65
CA LYS A 192 13.37 10.61 1.49
C LYS A 192 12.54 9.51 0.80
N LYS A 193 11.35 9.85 0.30
CA LYS A 193 10.52 8.93 -0.50
C LYS A 193 11.24 8.45 -1.75
N PHE A 194 10.92 7.24 -2.18
CA PHE A 194 11.39 6.69 -3.46
C PHE A 194 10.68 7.39 -4.63
N ARG A 195 11.28 7.38 -5.82
CA ARG A 195 10.53 7.70 -7.03
C ARG A 195 9.42 6.63 -7.19
N PRO A 196 8.24 6.97 -7.74
CA PRO A 196 7.15 6.01 -7.88
C PRO A 196 7.57 4.70 -8.57
N ASN A 197 8.44 4.80 -9.58
CA ASN A 197 8.97 3.64 -10.29
C ASN A 197 9.88 2.77 -9.40
N ASP A 198 10.75 3.36 -8.59
CA ASP A 198 11.67 2.62 -7.72
C ASP A 198 10.91 1.82 -6.64
N ALA A 199 9.85 2.40 -6.09
CA ALA A 199 8.98 1.71 -5.12
C ALA A 199 8.27 0.51 -5.76
N TYR A 200 7.83 0.67 -7.01
CA TYR A 200 7.19 -0.39 -7.77
C TYR A 200 8.17 -1.51 -8.14
N GLU A 201 9.35 -1.16 -8.65
CA GLU A 201 10.43 -2.12 -8.98
C GLU A 201 10.93 -2.89 -7.75
N LEU A 202 10.93 -2.28 -6.56
CA LEU A 202 11.23 -2.98 -5.31
C LEU A 202 10.26 -4.15 -5.07
N VAL A 203 8.96 -3.94 -5.30
CA VAL A 203 7.95 -5.00 -5.17
C VAL A 203 8.18 -6.08 -6.23
N LEU A 204 8.43 -5.68 -7.48
CA LEU A 204 8.64 -6.64 -8.58
C LEU A 204 9.88 -7.50 -8.39
N SER A 205 11.01 -6.88 -8.05
CA SER A 205 12.27 -7.58 -7.79
C SER A 205 12.20 -8.52 -6.58
N GLY A 206 11.29 -8.24 -5.64
CA GLY A 206 11.01 -9.12 -4.49
C GLY A 206 10.11 -10.32 -4.81
N SER A 207 9.58 -10.45 -6.03
CA SER A 207 8.69 -11.54 -6.43
C SER A 207 9.35 -12.92 -6.30
N GLY A 208 8.69 -13.86 -5.63
CA GLY A 208 9.20 -15.20 -5.34
C GLY A 208 10.25 -15.28 -4.23
N THR A 209 10.63 -14.14 -3.63
CA THR A 209 11.58 -14.09 -2.52
C THR A 209 10.97 -13.41 -1.29
N SER A 210 10.88 -12.08 -1.32
CA SER A 210 10.19 -11.30 -0.29
C SER A 210 8.68 -11.50 -0.37
N PHE A 211 8.15 -11.57 -1.59
CA PHE A 211 6.72 -11.52 -1.88
C PHE A 211 6.27 -12.72 -2.70
N ASP A 212 5.00 -13.07 -2.53
CA ASP A 212 4.35 -14.12 -3.31
C ASP A 212 4.18 -13.72 -4.78
N GLN A 213 4.48 -14.63 -5.70
CA GLN A 213 4.47 -14.34 -7.14
C GLN A 213 3.06 -14.04 -7.68
N GLU A 214 2.05 -14.77 -7.21
CA GLU A 214 0.66 -14.57 -7.65
C GLU A 214 0.13 -13.23 -7.13
N ILE A 215 0.41 -12.92 -5.85
CA ILE A 215 0.00 -11.64 -5.28
C ILE A 215 0.73 -10.47 -5.95
N VAL A 216 2.02 -10.61 -6.28
CA VAL A 216 2.73 -9.60 -7.09
C VAL A 216 2.07 -9.45 -8.46
N ALA A 217 1.67 -10.52 -9.14
CA ALA A 217 0.97 -10.42 -10.42
C ALA A 217 -0.38 -9.66 -10.30
N HIS A 218 -1.14 -9.90 -9.23
CA HIS A 218 -2.33 -9.09 -8.94
C HIS A 218 -1.99 -7.63 -8.68
N PHE A 219 -0.93 -7.35 -7.92
CA PHE A 219 -0.44 -5.99 -7.67
C PHE A 219 -0.11 -5.26 -8.98
N LYS A 220 0.60 -5.91 -9.91
CA LYS A 220 0.90 -5.36 -11.24
C LYS A 220 -0.35 -4.99 -12.05
N ASN A 221 -1.41 -5.77 -11.91
CA ASN A 221 -2.65 -5.56 -12.65
C ASN A 221 -3.60 -4.55 -11.98
N THR A 222 -3.34 -4.21 -10.71
CA THR A 222 -4.21 -3.32 -9.91
C THR A 222 -3.70 -1.89 -9.93
N PHE A 223 -2.39 -1.71 -9.88
CA PHE A 223 -1.80 -0.41 -9.63
C PHE A 223 -1.00 0.10 -10.83
N ALA A 224 -1.38 1.29 -11.30
CA ALA A 224 -0.63 2.02 -12.32
C ALA A 224 0.46 2.87 -11.67
N VAL A 225 1.69 2.80 -12.19
CA VAL A 225 2.82 3.63 -11.75
C VAL A 225 2.61 5.08 -12.22
N TYR A 226 2.13 5.23 -13.45
CA TYR A 226 1.86 6.52 -14.08
C TYR A 226 0.35 6.67 -14.33
N PRO A 227 -0.37 7.50 -13.58
CA PRO A 227 -1.83 7.64 -13.70
C PRO A 227 -2.29 8.10 -15.08
N LEU A 228 -3.50 7.71 -15.49
CA LEU A 228 -4.11 8.29 -16.69
C LEU A 228 -4.21 9.82 -16.55
N GLY A 229 -3.86 10.53 -17.61
CA GLY A 229 -3.87 11.99 -17.69
C GLY A 229 -2.65 12.69 -17.06
N CYS A 230 -1.74 11.99 -16.39
CA CYS A 230 -0.54 12.65 -15.87
C CYS A 230 0.41 13.04 -17.01
N CYS A 231 1.04 14.20 -16.87
CA CYS A 231 2.11 14.65 -17.76
C CYS A 231 3.41 13.96 -17.35
N VAL A 232 4.11 13.39 -18.31
CA VAL A 232 5.39 12.72 -18.10
C VAL A 232 6.41 13.23 -19.09
N LYS A 233 7.67 13.22 -18.67
CA LYS A 233 8.83 13.42 -19.52
C LYS A 233 9.50 12.07 -19.76
N LEU A 234 9.78 11.77 -21.02
CA LEU A 234 10.45 10.56 -21.46
C LEU A 234 11.97 10.74 -21.49
N SER A 235 12.72 9.64 -21.43
CA SER A 235 14.19 9.63 -21.44
C SER A 235 14.83 10.24 -22.69
N ASN A 236 14.06 10.39 -23.77
CA ASN A 236 14.48 11.08 -24.99
C ASN A 236 14.10 12.58 -25.00
N GLY A 237 13.66 13.14 -23.86
CA GLY A 237 13.29 14.54 -23.70
C GLY A 237 11.84 14.88 -24.05
N VAL A 238 11.12 13.97 -24.72
CA VAL A 238 9.73 14.19 -25.15
C VAL A 238 8.79 14.27 -23.95
N LYS A 239 7.86 15.23 -23.96
CA LYS A 239 6.79 15.33 -22.96
C LYS A 239 5.45 14.90 -23.54
N GLY A 240 4.61 14.28 -22.73
CA GLY A 240 3.27 13.90 -23.14
C GLY A 240 2.40 13.44 -21.98
N TYR A 241 1.17 13.09 -22.29
CA TYR A 241 0.17 12.68 -21.30
C TYR A 241 -0.08 11.18 -21.38
N VAL A 242 -0.19 10.52 -20.24
CA VAL A 242 -0.57 9.10 -20.19
C VAL A 242 -2.02 8.96 -20.64
N VAL A 243 -2.28 8.28 -21.75
CA VAL A 243 -3.65 8.11 -22.30
C VAL A 243 -4.19 6.69 -22.15
N ARG A 244 -3.32 5.70 -21.95
CA ARG A 244 -3.72 4.30 -21.77
C ARG A 244 -2.70 3.52 -20.96
N GLN A 245 -3.17 2.59 -20.15
CA GLN A 245 -2.32 1.63 -19.43
C GLN A 245 -2.15 0.35 -20.26
N ASN A 246 -0.95 -0.23 -20.24
CA ASN A 246 -0.72 -1.58 -20.74
C ASN A 246 -0.88 -2.58 -19.58
N ARG A 247 -1.85 -3.48 -19.70
CA ARG A 247 -2.15 -4.47 -18.65
C ARG A 247 -0.94 -5.36 -18.39
N GLY A 248 -0.55 -5.49 -17.12
CA GLY A 248 0.63 -6.24 -16.69
C GLY A 248 1.97 -5.50 -16.87
N PHE A 249 1.97 -4.30 -17.44
CA PHE A 249 3.15 -3.44 -17.65
C PHE A 249 2.84 -1.99 -17.26
N PRO A 250 2.55 -1.70 -15.98
CA PRO A 250 2.12 -0.37 -15.54
C PRO A 250 3.25 0.68 -15.55
N ASP A 251 4.51 0.27 -15.71
CA ASP A 251 5.68 1.12 -15.99
C ASP A 251 5.80 1.48 -17.48
N ARG A 252 5.01 0.83 -18.36
CA ARG A 252 5.01 1.03 -19.82
C ARG A 252 3.65 1.52 -20.33
N PRO A 253 3.17 2.70 -19.93
CA PRO A 253 1.94 3.28 -20.47
C PRO A 253 2.06 3.68 -21.95
N VAL A 254 0.93 4.06 -22.55
CA VAL A 254 0.90 4.77 -23.83
C VAL A 254 0.78 6.27 -23.59
N ILE A 255 1.69 7.01 -24.20
CA ILE A 255 1.83 8.44 -24.03
C ILE A 255 1.36 9.16 -25.28
N ARG A 256 0.45 10.13 -25.13
CA ARG A 256 0.09 11.04 -26.21
C ARG A 256 0.94 12.30 -26.12
N VAL A 257 1.69 12.54 -27.18
CA VAL A 257 2.52 13.73 -27.37
C VAL A 257 1.68 14.75 -28.12
N LEU A 258 1.61 15.98 -27.61
CA LEU A 258 0.82 17.07 -28.20
C LEU A 258 1.68 18.27 -28.61
N GLN A 259 2.99 18.22 -28.35
CA GLN A 259 3.95 19.25 -28.69
C GLN A 259 5.10 18.65 -29.49
N ASP A 260 5.58 19.40 -30.49
CA ASP A 260 6.78 19.06 -31.21
C ASP A 260 7.99 19.08 -30.25
N PRO A 261 8.78 18.01 -30.13
CA PRO A 261 9.90 17.95 -29.21
C PRO A 261 11.04 18.94 -29.53
N GLU A 262 11.17 19.37 -30.78
CA GLU A 262 12.22 20.28 -31.24
C GLU A 262 11.77 21.74 -31.21
N THR A 263 10.55 22.03 -31.67
CA THR A 263 10.07 23.42 -31.77
C THR A 263 9.20 23.86 -30.60
N GLY A 264 8.60 22.92 -29.86
CA GLY A 264 7.63 23.19 -28.79
C GLY A 264 6.24 23.58 -29.28
N ASP A 265 6.01 23.60 -30.60
CA ASP A 265 4.72 23.95 -31.19
C ASP A 265 3.67 22.87 -30.94
N ASN A 266 2.41 23.27 -30.83
CA ASN A 266 1.32 22.30 -30.73
C ASN A 266 1.16 21.53 -32.05
N ILE A 267 1.09 20.21 -31.96
CA ILE A 267 0.89 19.29 -33.09
C ILE A 267 -0.46 18.57 -32.98
N SER A 268 -0.94 17.95 -34.07
CA SER A 268 -2.16 17.11 -34.07
C SER A 268 -2.08 15.93 -33.08
N GLY A 269 -0.85 15.59 -32.69
CA GLY A 269 -0.52 14.65 -31.65
C GLY A 269 -0.36 13.22 -32.16
N TYR A 270 0.52 12.47 -31.50
CA TYR A 270 0.77 11.06 -31.80
C TYR A 270 0.93 10.27 -30.50
N GLU A 271 0.76 8.95 -30.59
CA GLU A 271 0.88 8.06 -29.45
C GLU A 271 2.19 7.26 -29.50
N VAL A 272 2.87 7.22 -28.36
CA VAL A 272 4.05 6.39 -28.13
C VAL A 272 3.68 5.30 -27.15
N ASP A 273 3.59 4.07 -27.64
CA ASP A 273 3.40 2.88 -26.80
C ASP A 273 4.75 2.43 -26.25
N LEU A 274 4.99 2.65 -24.95
CA LEU A 274 6.28 2.32 -24.32
C LEU A 274 6.52 0.80 -24.23
N LEU A 275 5.48 -0.03 -24.39
CA LEU A 275 5.66 -1.49 -24.47
C LEU A 275 6.23 -1.92 -25.83
N LYS A 276 6.03 -1.11 -26.88
CA LYS A 276 6.61 -1.33 -28.22
C LYS A 276 7.95 -0.63 -28.39
N ASN A 277 8.22 0.41 -27.59
CA ASN A 277 9.43 1.24 -27.67
C ASN A 277 10.31 1.06 -26.42
N LEU A 278 10.98 -0.09 -26.32
CA LEU A 278 11.66 -0.51 -25.08
C LEU A 278 12.85 0.38 -24.66
N SER A 279 13.45 1.12 -25.61
CA SER A 279 14.55 2.05 -25.36
C SER A 279 14.12 3.37 -24.69
N VAL A 280 12.81 3.64 -24.64
CA VAL A 280 12.25 4.86 -24.07
C VAL A 280 11.54 4.51 -22.75
N ILE A 281 11.88 5.26 -21.70
CA ILE A 281 11.27 5.12 -20.36
C ILE A 281 10.71 6.47 -19.92
N VAL A 282 9.79 6.44 -18.95
CA VAL A 282 9.40 7.65 -18.24
C VAL A 282 10.52 8.06 -17.29
N GLU A 283 11.07 9.25 -17.49
CA GLU A 283 12.13 9.83 -16.66
C GLU A 283 11.53 10.46 -15.39
N GLU A 284 10.47 11.24 -15.54
CA GLU A 284 9.77 11.92 -14.45
C GLU A 284 8.31 12.24 -14.78
N ILE A 285 7.50 12.41 -13.74
CA ILE A 285 6.17 13.04 -13.82
C ILE A 285 6.38 14.54 -13.71
N VAL A 286 5.80 15.32 -14.62
CA VAL A 286 5.96 16.77 -14.75
C VAL A 286 4.94 17.51 -13.91
#